data_AF-A0A835IVP7-F1
#
_entry.id   AF-A0A835IVP7-F1
#
_cell.length_a   1.000
_cell.length_b   1.000
_cell.length_c   1.000
_cell.angle_alpha   90.00
_cell.angle_beta   90.00
_cell.angle_gamma   90.00
#
_symmetry.space_group_name_H-M   'P 1'
#
loop_
_entity.id
_entity.type
_entity.pdbx_description
1 polymer ?
#
loop_
_entity_poly.entity_id
_entity_poly.type
_entity_poly.pdbx_seq_one_letter_code
_entity_poly.pdbx_strand_id
1 'polypeptide(L)'
;WRRVEDRVPKIDIIRPFSLLVNGNLHWVSSSGRGDEPLSIFAFNVALEKFQEFESPPFPLQEQQQQRLLMGLRVIEERLCFIVDKTLDEFEMWVMKDYGVQGSWAKEYKFNAQVVKYTLYANMCGHNAVKLKSGEFLVQYGPKDFGYYDAKQQTCRHILVPNTDECEDDLLPVFLLGSLFSPKNVGRLASSTQTHISDEEEEEEESLKDEGEEIDLRVLQEMSGELFSKLPGGIILNILCGIPVKCLSSQCRLACKTWYNFIRHPHFSEVHYRWAIQNCCSPCVVLCHGRDDFWLIDHQVFDNLETSAPVRSLEFLKEPEFEKSLEVIGSFNGLLCLSEDQYRCSYPVFYYICNPITGEHIRLLRAGELFHVEVSTFGVDSTTNEYKVIRFHYDRDEGEPVRCLLWVQASGEG
;
A
#
# COMPACT_ATOMS: atom_id res chain seq x y z
N TRP A 1 8.92 -9.54 19.31
CA TRP A 1 10.00 -9.69 18.32
C TRP A 1 10.56 -11.10 18.40
N ARG A 2 10.46 -11.88 17.32
CA ARG A 2 11.12 -13.20 17.20
C ARG A 2 11.87 -13.35 15.88
N ARG A 3 12.95 -14.13 15.86
CA ARG A 3 13.75 -14.45 14.67
C ARG A 3 13.06 -15.52 13.81
N VAL A 4 13.08 -15.35 12.49
CA VAL A 4 12.72 -16.40 11.52
C VAL A 4 13.99 -16.90 10.83
N GLU A 5 14.16 -18.22 10.74
CA GLU A 5 15.38 -18.88 10.25
C GLU A 5 15.34 -19.25 8.75
N ASP A 6 14.51 -18.56 7.97
CA ASP A 6 14.39 -18.85 6.53
C ASP A 6 15.58 -18.32 5.72
N ARG A 7 15.86 -18.95 4.58
CA ARG A 7 16.90 -18.47 3.65
C ARG A 7 16.41 -17.21 2.98
N VAL A 8 16.96 -16.08 3.42
CA VAL A 8 16.65 -14.79 2.81
C VAL A 8 17.41 -14.66 1.49
N PRO A 9 16.70 -14.33 0.38
CA PRO A 9 17.35 -14.07 -0.90
C PRO A 9 18.39 -12.94 -0.79
N LYS A 10 19.33 -12.89 -1.73
CA LYS A 10 20.20 -11.72 -1.87
C LYS A 10 19.38 -10.53 -2.40
N ILE A 11 18.77 -9.79 -1.48
CA ILE A 11 18.03 -8.57 -1.80
C ILE A 11 19.01 -7.40 -1.68
N ASP A 12 19.12 -6.59 -2.73
CA ASP A 12 19.80 -5.30 -2.67
C ASP A 12 18.85 -4.27 -2.07
N ILE A 13 19.00 -4.05 -0.77
CA ILE A 13 18.05 -3.25 0.00
C ILE A 13 18.44 -1.77 0.05
N ILE A 14 19.11 -1.26 -0.98
CA ILE A 14 19.14 0.18 -1.23
C ILE A 14 17.70 0.71 -1.47
N ARG A 15 16.73 -0.17 -1.73
CA ARG A 15 15.35 0.16 -2.14
C ARG A 15 14.29 -0.53 -1.26
N PRO A 16 13.98 0.02 -0.07
CA PRO A 16 13.31 -0.71 1.01
C PRO A 16 11.79 -0.91 0.86
N PHE A 17 11.12 -0.16 -0.03
CA PHE A 17 9.66 -0.25 -0.17
C PHE A 17 9.25 -1.57 -0.84
N SER A 18 8.67 -2.46 -0.03
CA SER A 18 8.00 -3.67 -0.50
C SER A 18 6.55 -3.40 -0.87
N LEU A 19 5.97 -4.26 -1.69
CA LEU A 19 4.57 -4.16 -2.11
C LEU A 19 3.77 -5.37 -1.65
N LEU A 20 2.76 -5.13 -0.83
CA LEU A 20 1.86 -6.17 -0.33
C LEU A 20 0.78 -6.49 -1.36
N VAL A 21 0.79 -7.71 -1.89
CA VAL A 21 -0.24 -8.24 -2.79
C VAL A 21 -0.55 -9.68 -2.36
N ASN A 22 -1.84 -10.01 -2.18
CA ASN A 22 -2.27 -11.36 -1.79
C ASN A 22 -1.52 -11.95 -0.58
N GLY A 23 -1.28 -11.13 0.45
CA GLY A 23 -0.58 -11.55 1.67
C GLY A 23 0.93 -11.71 1.54
N ASN A 24 1.52 -11.33 0.39
CA ASN A 24 2.96 -11.40 0.16
C ASN A 24 3.55 -10.03 -0.08
N LEU A 25 4.67 -9.73 0.59
CA LEU A 25 5.47 -8.52 0.37
C LEU A 25 6.46 -8.79 -0.75
N HIS A 26 6.47 -7.99 -1.82
CA HIS A 26 7.27 -8.25 -3.02
C HIS A 26 8.44 -7.28 -3.18
N TRP A 27 9.53 -7.82 -3.73
CA TRP A 27 10.73 -7.11 -4.17
C TRP A 27 11.23 -7.65 -5.51
N VAL A 28 12.10 -6.88 -6.16
CA VAL A 28 12.87 -7.33 -7.32
C VAL A 28 14.32 -7.47 -6.88
N SER A 29 15.00 -8.57 -7.25
CA SER A 29 16.46 -8.64 -7.07
C SER A 29 17.16 -7.54 -7.85
N SER A 30 18.14 -6.88 -7.24
CA SER A 30 19.08 -6.07 -8.02
C SER A 30 19.94 -6.98 -8.87
N SER A 31 20.21 -6.54 -10.09
CA SER A 31 21.25 -7.09 -10.95
C SER A 31 22.63 -6.74 -10.36
N GLY A 32 23.00 -7.39 -9.26
CA GLY A 32 24.33 -7.26 -8.66
C GLY A 32 25.35 -8.00 -9.51
N ARG A 33 26.02 -7.29 -10.43
CA ARG A 33 27.24 -7.74 -11.16
C ARG A 33 27.27 -9.23 -11.55
N GLY A 34 26.50 -9.64 -12.55
CA GLY A 34 26.57 -10.99 -13.13
C GLY A 34 25.44 -11.29 -14.12
N ASP A 35 25.52 -12.45 -14.77
CA ASP A 35 24.56 -13.01 -15.75
C ASP A 35 23.28 -13.60 -15.10
N GLU A 36 23.03 -13.39 -13.80
CA GLU A 36 21.86 -13.97 -13.13
C GLU A 36 20.55 -13.29 -13.59
N PRO A 37 19.51 -14.07 -13.92
CA PRO A 37 18.23 -13.54 -14.36
C PRO A 37 17.52 -12.79 -13.23
N LEU A 38 16.89 -11.66 -13.58
CA LEU A 38 16.04 -10.90 -12.67
C LEU A 38 14.89 -11.76 -12.15
N SER A 39 14.78 -11.84 -10.83
CA SER A 39 13.76 -12.61 -10.13
C SER A 39 12.94 -11.69 -9.21
N ILE A 40 11.65 -11.98 -9.11
CA ILE A 40 10.75 -11.33 -8.16
C ILE A 40 10.71 -12.22 -6.93
N PHE A 41 10.94 -11.65 -5.75
CA PHE A 41 10.88 -12.39 -4.49
C PHE A 41 9.71 -11.87 -3.69
N ALA A 42 9.05 -12.76 -2.97
CA ALA A 42 8.01 -12.37 -2.05
C ALA A 42 8.19 -13.05 -0.70
N PHE A 43 7.81 -12.33 0.36
CA PHE A 43 7.72 -12.85 1.72
C PHE A 43 6.26 -13.00 2.10
N ASN A 44 5.80 -14.23 2.32
CA ASN A 44 4.46 -14.49 2.78
C ASN A 44 4.33 -14.07 4.25
N VAL A 45 3.45 -13.12 4.54
CA VAL A 45 3.36 -12.50 5.87
C VAL A 45 2.77 -13.47 6.90
N ALA A 46 1.88 -14.38 6.50
CA ALA A 46 1.24 -15.34 7.38
C ALA A 46 2.14 -16.57 7.65
N LEU A 47 2.63 -17.19 6.59
CA LEU A 47 3.49 -18.38 6.64
C LEU A 47 4.93 -18.06 7.04
N GLU A 48 5.31 -16.79 6.89
CA GLU A 48 6.65 -16.27 7.17
C GLU A 48 7.75 -16.98 6.39
N LYS A 49 7.48 -17.18 5.09
CA LYS A 49 8.37 -17.86 4.16
C LYS A 49 8.62 -17.02 2.93
N PHE A 50 9.84 -17.11 2.42
CA PHE A 50 10.17 -16.58 1.11
C PHE A 50 9.70 -17.52 0.00
N GLN A 51 9.30 -16.91 -1.11
CA GLN A 51 8.99 -17.58 -2.35
C GLN A 51 9.45 -16.73 -3.53
N GLU A 52 9.75 -17.39 -4.62
CA GLU A 52 10.19 -16.76 -5.87
C GLU A 52 9.04 -16.73 -6.87
N PHE A 53 8.96 -15.65 -7.63
CA PHE A 53 8.05 -15.44 -8.73
C PHE A 53 8.84 -15.17 -9.99
N GLU A 54 8.38 -15.79 -11.07
CA GLU A 54 8.95 -15.53 -12.39
C GLU A 54 8.55 -14.15 -12.89
N SER A 55 9.52 -13.49 -13.51
CA SER A 55 9.33 -12.20 -14.17
C SER A 55 8.52 -12.37 -15.48
N PRO A 56 7.88 -11.30 -15.98
CA PRO A 56 7.16 -11.36 -17.25
C PRO A 56 8.07 -11.76 -18.43
N PRO A 57 7.53 -12.32 -19.52
CA PRO A 57 8.32 -12.71 -20.69
C PRO A 57 8.67 -11.48 -21.55
N PHE A 58 9.57 -10.62 -21.05
CA PHE A 58 10.13 -9.53 -21.86
C PHE A 58 11.42 -10.00 -22.55
N PRO A 59 11.64 -9.60 -23.82
CA PRO A 59 12.83 -10.01 -24.56
C PRO A 59 14.06 -9.32 -23.97
N LEU A 60 14.86 -10.05 -23.21
CA LEU A 60 16.23 -9.66 -22.85
C LEU A 60 17.12 -9.84 -24.08
N GLN A 61 17.49 -8.76 -24.77
CA GLN A 61 18.59 -8.84 -25.73
C GLN A 61 19.91 -8.88 -24.95
N GLU A 62 20.77 -9.87 -25.24
CA GLU A 62 22.06 -10.13 -24.56
C GLU A 62 22.98 -8.90 -24.46
N GLN A 63 22.82 -7.89 -25.32
CA GLN A 63 23.63 -6.66 -25.31
C GLN A 63 23.02 -5.48 -24.52
N GLN A 64 21.79 -5.60 -23.98
CA GLN A 64 21.08 -4.54 -23.24
C GLN A 64 21.00 -4.76 -21.72
N GLN A 65 21.57 -5.86 -21.22
CA GLN A 65 21.51 -6.29 -19.82
C GLN A 65 22.06 -5.25 -18.82
N GLN A 66 22.82 -4.24 -19.27
CA GLN A 66 23.50 -3.29 -18.38
C GLN A 66 22.71 -2.02 -18.02
N ARG A 67 21.49 -1.77 -18.54
CA ARG A 67 20.80 -0.46 -18.30
C ARG A 67 19.27 -0.47 -18.15
N LEU A 68 18.62 -1.63 -18.01
CA LEU A 68 17.17 -1.66 -17.81
C LEU A 68 16.83 -1.25 -16.37
N LEU A 69 16.15 -0.13 -16.19
CA LEU A 69 15.51 0.18 -14.91
C LEU A 69 14.23 -0.62 -14.78
N MET A 70 14.08 -1.27 -13.63
CA MET A 70 12.96 -2.15 -13.32
C MET A 70 12.43 -1.88 -11.93
N GLY A 71 11.12 -2.04 -11.77
CA GLY A 71 10.46 -1.84 -10.51
C GLY A 71 9.09 -2.50 -10.49
N LEU A 72 8.60 -2.76 -9.28
CA LEU A 72 7.26 -3.27 -9.07
C LEU A 72 6.30 -2.12 -8.78
N ARG A 73 5.03 -2.33 -9.15
CA ARG A 73 3.90 -1.49 -8.74
C ARG A 73 2.72 -2.38 -8.35
N VAL A 74 1.74 -1.78 -7.70
CA VAL A 74 0.40 -2.38 -7.53
C VAL A 74 -0.62 -1.46 -8.15
N ILE A 75 -1.51 -2.01 -9.00
CA ILE A 75 -2.66 -1.31 -9.57
C ILE A 75 -3.88 -2.19 -9.37
N GLU A 76 -4.92 -1.65 -8.72
CA GLU A 76 -6.18 -2.37 -8.51
C GLU A 76 -5.91 -3.78 -7.92
N GLU A 77 -5.07 -3.84 -6.88
CA GLU A 77 -4.61 -5.08 -6.18
C GLU A 77 -3.81 -6.08 -7.03
N ARG A 78 -3.38 -5.71 -8.24
CA ARG A 78 -2.58 -6.57 -9.11
C ARG A 78 -1.11 -6.16 -9.12
N LEU A 79 -0.25 -7.17 -9.00
CA LEU A 79 1.19 -6.97 -9.10
C LEU A 79 1.55 -6.57 -10.54
N CYS A 80 2.30 -5.48 -10.66
CA CYS A 80 2.73 -4.92 -11.92
C CYS A 80 4.25 -4.85 -11.97
N PHE A 81 4.81 -5.05 -13.16
CA PHE A 81 6.25 -5.00 -13.41
C PHE A 81 6.54 -3.97 -14.50
N ILE A 82 7.42 -3.02 -14.20
CA ILE A 82 7.83 -1.96 -15.14
C ILE A 82 9.19 -2.30 -15.74
N VAL A 83 9.32 -2.15 -17.06
CA VAL A 83 10.57 -2.30 -17.81
C VAL A 83 10.86 -1.04 -18.61
N ASP A 84 12.03 -0.42 -18.41
CA ASP A 84 12.60 0.57 -19.33
C ASP A 84 13.20 -0.14 -20.54
N LYS A 85 12.69 0.05 -21.76
CA LYS A 85 13.25 -0.63 -22.95
C LYS A 85 14.30 0.19 -23.69
N THR A 86 14.08 1.50 -23.81
CA THR A 86 14.86 2.34 -24.75
C THR A 86 15.18 3.73 -24.20
N LEU A 87 15.09 3.97 -22.88
CA LEU A 87 15.19 5.28 -22.22
C LEU A 87 14.08 6.28 -22.58
N ASP A 88 13.34 6.04 -23.67
CA ASP A 88 12.22 6.85 -24.17
C ASP A 88 10.86 6.22 -23.87
N GLU A 89 10.82 4.93 -23.54
CA GLU A 89 9.59 4.17 -23.41
C GLU A 89 9.69 3.12 -22.30
N PHE A 90 8.66 3.11 -21.46
CA PHE A 90 8.45 2.09 -20.44
C PHE A 90 7.23 1.25 -20.77
N GLU A 91 7.36 -0.05 -20.55
CA GLU A 91 6.25 -0.99 -20.60
C GLU A 91 5.88 -1.42 -19.19
N MET A 92 4.58 -1.46 -18.90
CA MET A 92 4.06 -2.01 -17.66
C MET A 92 3.27 -3.28 -17.95
N TRP A 93 3.75 -4.36 -17.34
CA TRP A 93 3.15 -5.67 -17.36
C TRP A 93 2.32 -5.86 -16.10
N VAL A 94 1.16 -6.49 -16.23
CA VAL A 94 0.24 -6.77 -15.12
C VAL A 94 0.05 -8.28 -15.03
N MET A 95 0.21 -8.82 -13.82
CA MET A 95 -0.09 -10.22 -13.55
C MET A 95 -1.60 -10.38 -13.38
N LYS A 96 -2.26 -11.00 -14.36
CA LYS A 96 -3.73 -11.14 -14.36
C LYS A 96 -4.20 -12.12 -13.31
N ASP A 97 -3.49 -13.24 -13.18
CA ASP A 97 -3.75 -14.28 -12.22
C ASP A 97 -2.53 -14.40 -11.32
N TYR A 98 -2.70 -14.08 -10.04
CA TYR A 98 -1.58 -13.98 -9.12
C TYR A 98 -0.81 -15.31 -9.00
N GLY A 99 0.52 -15.25 -9.14
CA GLY A 99 1.39 -16.42 -9.13
C GLY A 99 1.44 -17.23 -10.44
N VAL A 100 0.63 -16.89 -11.45
CA VAL A 100 0.62 -17.61 -12.72
C VAL A 100 1.50 -16.88 -13.74
N GLN A 101 2.66 -17.45 -14.08
CA GLN A 101 3.61 -16.88 -15.03
C GLN A 101 2.97 -16.52 -16.38
N GLY A 102 2.15 -17.41 -16.93
CA GLY A 102 1.48 -17.20 -18.22
C GLY A 102 0.43 -16.09 -18.23
N SER A 103 0.08 -15.54 -17.06
CA SER A 103 -0.93 -14.49 -16.90
C SER A 103 -0.37 -13.07 -17.04
N TRP A 104 0.95 -12.91 -17.13
CA TRP A 104 1.58 -11.62 -17.38
C TRP A 104 1.16 -11.06 -18.73
N ALA A 105 0.50 -9.91 -18.72
CA ALA A 105 0.07 -9.21 -19.92
C ALA A 105 0.62 -7.79 -19.94
N LYS A 106 1.17 -7.37 -21.09
CA LYS A 106 1.51 -5.98 -21.31
C LYS A 106 0.23 -5.17 -21.49
N GLU A 107 -0.04 -4.25 -20.57
CA GLU A 107 -1.27 -3.45 -20.62
C GLU A 107 -1.02 -1.97 -20.91
N TYR A 108 0.10 -1.43 -20.45
CA TYR A 108 0.37 0.01 -20.56
C TYR A 108 1.75 0.29 -21.11
N LYS A 109 1.83 1.45 -21.76
CA LYS A 109 3.04 2.01 -22.34
C LYS A 109 3.12 3.47 -21.91
N PHE A 110 4.27 3.89 -21.44
CA PHE A 110 4.49 5.24 -20.93
C PHE A 110 5.65 5.90 -21.67
N ASN A 111 5.46 7.16 -22.04
CA ASN A 111 6.52 8.00 -22.58
C ASN A 111 7.46 8.42 -21.45
N ALA A 112 8.69 7.91 -21.49
CA ALA A 112 9.70 8.18 -20.47
C ALA A 112 10.01 9.67 -20.31
N GLN A 113 9.93 10.47 -21.37
CA GLN A 113 10.20 11.91 -21.30
C GLN A 113 9.18 12.65 -20.44
N VAL A 114 7.97 12.11 -20.31
CA VAL A 114 6.88 12.70 -19.53
C VAL A 114 6.87 12.18 -18.10
N VAL A 115 7.27 10.94 -17.83
CA VAL A 115 7.19 10.32 -16.49
C VAL A 115 8.56 9.96 -15.91
N LYS A 116 9.64 10.52 -16.47
CA LYS A 116 11.03 10.21 -16.10
C LYS A 116 11.23 10.28 -14.59
N TYR A 117 10.80 11.37 -13.96
CA TYR A 117 11.06 11.55 -12.55
C TYR A 117 10.36 10.48 -11.68
N THR A 118 9.10 10.13 -11.97
CA THR A 118 8.35 9.10 -11.22
C THR A 118 9.08 7.77 -11.24
N LEU A 119 9.81 7.48 -12.31
CA LEU A 119 10.40 6.17 -12.57
C LEU A 119 11.85 6.10 -12.10
N TYR A 120 12.60 7.21 -12.22
CA TYR A 120 14.01 7.29 -11.82
C TYR A 120 14.23 7.72 -10.36
N ALA A 121 13.35 8.55 -9.79
CA ALA A 121 13.40 8.91 -8.36
C ALA A 121 12.77 7.81 -7.48
N ASN A 122 11.72 7.14 -7.97
CA ASN A 122 10.99 6.10 -7.25
C ASN A 122 11.27 4.69 -7.81
N MET A 123 12.56 4.33 -7.95
CA MET A 123 12.97 2.98 -8.40
C MET A 123 12.64 1.86 -7.38
N CYS A 124 12.00 2.19 -6.27
CA CYS A 124 11.47 1.26 -5.27
C CYS A 124 10.04 0.81 -5.62
N GLY A 125 9.48 -0.17 -4.90
CA GLY A 125 8.07 -0.54 -5.07
C GLY A 125 7.15 0.58 -4.56
N HIS A 126 6.27 1.11 -5.42
CA HIS A 126 5.21 2.05 -5.00
C HIS A 126 3.87 1.59 -5.56
N ASN A 127 2.77 1.90 -4.88
CA ASN A 127 1.46 1.75 -5.52
C ASN A 127 1.38 2.72 -6.70
N ALA A 128 0.76 2.29 -7.79
CA ALA A 128 0.40 3.19 -8.88
C ALA A 128 -1.10 3.47 -8.78
N VAL A 129 -1.45 4.75 -8.77
CA VAL A 129 -2.84 5.19 -8.64
C VAL A 129 -3.41 5.49 -10.01
N LYS A 130 -4.37 4.66 -10.42
CA LYS A 130 -5.16 4.85 -11.63
C LYS A 130 -6.53 5.39 -11.26
N LEU A 131 -6.99 6.37 -12.02
CA LEU A 131 -8.28 7.02 -11.85
C LEU A 131 -9.37 6.31 -12.65
N LYS A 132 -10.63 6.59 -12.32
CA LYS A 132 -11.79 6.14 -13.10
C LYS A 132 -11.76 6.59 -14.56
N SER A 133 -11.12 7.73 -14.87
CA SER A 133 -10.88 8.20 -16.24
C SER A 133 -9.91 7.29 -17.02
N GLY A 134 -9.12 6.47 -16.32
CA GLY A 134 -8.02 5.68 -16.86
C GLY A 134 -6.67 6.41 -16.84
N GLU A 135 -6.63 7.67 -16.41
CA GLU A 135 -5.40 8.42 -16.19
C GLU A 135 -4.66 7.92 -14.94
N PHE A 136 -3.35 8.11 -14.91
CA PHE A 136 -2.47 7.78 -13.79
C PHE A 136 -2.03 9.05 -13.09
N LEU A 137 -2.04 9.04 -11.76
CA LEU A 137 -1.39 10.10 -11.00
C LEU A 137 0.12 9.83 -10.96
N VAL A 138 0.90 10.79 -11.47
CA VAL A 138 2.35 10.68 -11.65
C VAL A 138 3.08 11.90 -11.09
N GLN A 139 4.35 11.72 -10.73
CA GLN A 139 5.27 12.80 -10.33
C GLN A 139 6.36 12.95 -11.39
N TYR A 140 6.32 13.96 -12.24
CA TYR A 140 7.25 14.05 -13.38
C TYR A 140 8.39 15.06 -13.20
N GLY A 141 8.45 15.69 -12.03
CA GLY A 141 9.60 16.45 -11.55
C GLY A 141 9.64 16.40 -10.02
N PRO A 142 10.68 16.99 -9.38
CA PRO A 142 10.84 17.02 -7.92
C PRO A 142 9.57 17.38 -7.14
N LYS A 143 8.78 18.29 -7.71
CA LYS A 143 7.56 18.83 -7.11
C LYS A 143 6.37 18.86 -8.08
N ASP A 144 6.58 18.36 -9.30
CA ASP A 144 5.59 18.44 -10.37
C ASP A 144 4.78 17.16 -10.42
N PHE A 145 3.47 17.29 -10.24
CA PHE A 145 2.52 16.19 -10.28
C PHE A 145 1.56 16.36 -11.46
N GLY A 146 1.01 15.26 -11.97
CA GLY A 146 0.05 15.34 -13.05
C GLY A 146 -0.76 14.08 -13.25
N TYR A 147 -1.84 14.23 -14.04
CA TYR A 147 -2.64 13.14 -14.54
C TYR A 147 -2.17 12.76 -15.92
N TYR A 148 -1.63 11.55 -16.03
CA TYR A 148 -1.07 11.01 -17.26
C TYR A 148 -2.06 10.06 -17.95
N ASP A 149 -2.48 10.41 -19.16
CA ASP A 149 -3.25 9.52 -20.02
C ASP A 149 -2.28 8.63 -20.80
N ALA A 150 -2.22 7.34 -20.46
CA ALA A 150 -1.35 6.38 -21.14
C ALA A 150 -1.81 6.02 -22.57
N LYS A 151 -3.05 6.31 -22.97
CA LYS A 151 -3.50 6.11 -24.36
C LYS A 151 -3.11 7.30 -25.22
N GLN A 152 -3.33 8.51 -24.72
CA GLN A 152 -3.02 9.75 -25.44
C GLN A 152 -1.57 10.19 -25.29
N GLN A 153 -0.83 9.63 -24.33
CA GLN A 153 0.54 9.98 -23.97
C GLN A 153 0.69 11.44 -23.54
N THR A 154 -0.35 12.00 -22.91
CA THR A 154 -0.41 13.40 -22.46
C THR A 154 -0.44 13.48 -20.93
N CYS A 155 0.13 14.53 -20.36
CA CYS A 155 0.07 14.81 -18.94
C CYS A 155 -0.60 16.15 -18.67
N ARG A 156 -1.59 16.18 -17.79
CA ARG A 156 -2.20 17.40 -17.26
C ARG A 156 -1.58 17.69 -15.89
N HIS A 157 -0.88 18.83 -15.78
CA HIS A 157 -0.24 19.26 -14.54
C HIS A 157 -1.25 19.53 -13.41
N ILE A 158 -0.82 19.24 -12.18
CA ILE A 158 -1.51 19.52 -10.92
C ILE A 158 -0.61 20.44 -10.10
N LEU A 159 -1.10 21.64 -9.81
CA LEU A 159 -0.42 22.52 -8.87
C LEU A 159 -0.64 21.99 -7.45
N VAL A 160 0.43 21.71 -6.73
CA VAL A 160 0.39 21.40 -5.30
C VAL A 160 0.76 22.68 -4.55
N PRO A 161 -0.18 23.33 -3.84
CA PRO A 161 0.14 24.54 -3.08
C PRO A 161 1.25 24.31 -2.06
N ASN A 162 2.01 25.38 -1.78
CA ASN A 162 3.03 25.45 -0.72
C ASN A 162 4.23 24.49 -0.91
N THR A 163 4.45 23.96 -2.11
CA THR A 163 5.65 23.15 -2.41
C THR A 163 6.84 23.99 -2.86
N ASP A 164 6.62 25.23 -3.28
CA ASP A 164 7.68 26.11 -3.79
C ASP A 164 8.75 26.41 -2.72
N GLU A 165 8.35 26.47 -1.45
CA GLU A 165 9.24 26.73 -0.30
C GLU A 165 10.06 25.52 0.15
N CYS A 166 9.76 24.31 -0.34
CA CYS A 166 10.51 23.09 0.00
C CYS A 166 11.93 23.13 -0.61
N GLU A 167 12.99 22.96 0.16
CA GLU A 167 14.35 22.90 -0.42
C GLU A 167 14.65 21.55 -1.09
N ASP A 168 14.10 20.47 -0.52
CA ASP A 168 14.26 19.08 -0.97
C ASP A 168 13.13 18.57 -1.89
N ASP A 169 13.43 17.47 -2.58
CA ASP A 169 12.49 16.68 -3.37
C ASP A 169 11.32 16.15 -2.51
N LEU A 170 10.11 16.10 -3.09
CA LEU A 170 8.96 15.50 -2.42
C LEU A 170 8.95 13.99 -2.66
N LEU A 171 8.76 13.21 -1.60
CA LEU A 171 8.63 11.76 -1.67
C LEU A 171 7.15 11.37 -1.58
N PRO A 172 6.49 11.03 -2.71
CA PRO A 172 5.09 10.67 -2.69
C PRO A 172 4.86 9.21 -2.29
N VAL A 173 3.86 9.02 -1.44
CA VAL A 173 3.27 7.72 -1.15
C VAL A 173 1.86 7.71 -1.70
N PHE A 174 1.67 6.98 -2.78
CA PHE A 174 0.39 6.81 -3.45
C PHE A 174 -0.47 5.78 -2.70
N LEU A 175 -1.71 6.16 -2.39
CA LEU A 175 -2.63 5.36 -1.59
C LEU A 175 -4.04 5.48 -2.16
N LEU A 176 -4.88 4.52 -1.78
CA LEU A 176 -6.32 4.67 -1.82
C LEU A 176 -6.79 5.07 -0.41
N GLY A 177 -7.52 6.17 -0.28
CA GLY A 177 -8.04 6.61 1.00
C GLY A 177 -9.05 5.61 1.56
N SER A 178 -9.00 5.36 2.87
CA SER A 178 -9.82 4.35 3.52
C SER A 178 -10.35 4.79 4.88
N LEU A 179 -11.35 4.05 5.39
CA LEU A 179 -11.90 4.21 6.75
C LEU A 179 -11.36 3.17 7.73
N PHE A 180 -10.30 2.42 7.38
CA PHE A 180 -9.74 1.44 8.30
C PHE A 180 -9.20 2.15 9.53
N SER A 181 -9.63 1.68 10.72
CA SER A 181 -9.01 2.10 11.95
C SER A 181 -7.78 1.23 12.20
N PRO A 182 -6.61 1.81 12.51
CA PRO A 182 -5.46 1.01 12.93
C PRO A 182 -5.71 0.26 14.25
N LYS A 183 -6.80 0.57 14.96
CA LYS A 183 -7.16 -0.05 16.24
C LYS A 183 -7.99 -1.34 16.09
N ASN A 184 -8.36 -1.72 14.86
CA ASN A 184 -9.23 -2.87 14.59
C ASN A 184 -8.49 -4.20 14.39
N VAL A 185 -7.20 -4.24 14.69
CA VAL A 185 -6.36 -5.46 14.73
C VAL A 185 -7.03 -6.58 15.52
N GLY A 186 -6.93 -7.80 15.02
CA GLY A 186 -7.40 -9.02 15.73
C GLY A 186 -8.92 -9.14 15.91
N ARG A 187 -9.70 -8.11 15.53
CA ARG A 187 -11.16 -8.09 15.68
C ARG A 187 -11.94 -8.63 14.48
N LEU A 188 -11.32 -8.67 13.29
CA LEU A 188 -11.98 -9.19 12.08
C LEU A 188 -11.96 -10.72 12.02
N ALA A 189 -10.93 -11.37 12.57
CA ALA A 189 -10.80 -12.82 12.59
C ALA A 189 -11.92 -13.54 13.39
N SER A 190 -12.59 -12.84 14.32
CA SER A 190 -13.69 -13.40 15.11
C SER A 190 -15.06 -13.29 14.46
N SER A 191 -15.20 -12.57 13.35
CA SER A 191 -16.48 -12.46 12.64
C SER A 191 -16.75 -13.61 11.66
N THR A 192 -15.74 -14.45 11.39
CA THR A 192 -15.82 -15.61 10.49
C THR A 192 -16.02 -16.96 11.19
N GLN A 193 -16.15 -17.00 12.53
CA GLN A 193 -16.51 -18.22 13.26
C GLN A 193 -17.84 -18.05 13.98
N THR A 194 -18.94 -18.18 13.24
CA THR A 194 -20.21 -18.61 13.84
C THR A 194 -20.30 -20.13 13.73
N HIS A 195 -20.44 -20.75 14.91
CA HIS A 195 -20.59 -22.18 15.16
C HIS A 195 -21.25 -22.99 14.03
N ILE A 196 -20.46 -23.85 13.38
CA ILE A 196 -20.95 -25.13 12.88
C ILE A 196 -20.37 -26.16 13.83
N SER A 197 -21.23 -26.67 14.71
CA SER A 197 -20.92 -27.84 15.53
C SER A 197 -20.63 -29.03 14.63
N ASP A 198 -19.57 -29.75 14.98
CA ASP A 198 -19.17 -31.02 14.39
C ASP A 198 -20.36 -31.98 14.27
N GLU A 199 -20.71 -32.35 13.04
CA GLU A 199 -21.10 -33.71 12.63
C GLU A 199 -21.35 -33.73 11.10
N GLU A 200 -20.74 -34.74 10.45
CA GLU A 200 -20.93 -35.22 9.07
C GLU A 200 -19.99 -34.65 7.97
N GLU A 201 -18.84 -35.34 7.83
CA GLU A 201 -18.14 -35.53 6.56
C GLU A 201 -18.98 -36.40 5.61
N GLU A 202 -19.16 -35.96 4.35
CA GLU A 202 -18.74 -36.64 3.11
C GLU A 202 -19.55 -36.20 1.87
N GLU A 203 -18.82 -36.12 0.75
CA GLU A 203 -19.22 -36.14 -0.67
C GLU A 203 -19.49 -34.84 -1.48
N GLU A 204 -18.51 -34.63 -2.39
CA GLU A 204 -18.60 -34.27 -3.82
C GLU A 204 -18.76 -32.80 -4.30
N GLU A 205 -17.64 -32.33 -4.85
CA GLU A 205 -17.44 -31.63 -6.12
C GLU A 205 -18.59 -30.90 -6.85
N SER A 206 -18.23 -29.68 -7.23
CA SER A 206 -18.68 -28.86 -8.36
C SER A 206 -19.61 -27.68 -8.05
N LEU A 207 -19.16 -26.53 -8.56
CA LEU A 207 -19.89 -25.29 -8.88
C LEU A 207 -19.64 -24.08 -7.96
N LYS A 208 -18.82 -23.18 -8.53
CA LYS A 208 -19.03 -21.72 -8.67
C LYS A 208 -18.86 -20.86 -7.42
N ASP A 209 -17.80 -20.06 -7.47
CA ASP A 209 -17.84 -18.60 -7.33
C ASP A 209 -18.85 -18.07 -6.29
N GLU A 210 -18.64 -18.44 -5.02
CA GLU A 210 -19.27 -17.76 -3.88
C GLU A 210 -18.25 -16.77 -3.33
N GLY A 211 -18.21 -15.59 -3.96
CA GLY A 211 -17.75 -14.40 -3.26
C GLY A 211 -18.65 -14.22 -2.03
N GLU A 212 -18.07 -14.36 -0.85
CA GLU A 212 -18.71 -14.20 0.46
C GLU A 212 -19.82 -13.14 0.42
N GLU A 213 -21.07 -13.58 0.50
CA GLU A 213 -22.22 -12.68 0.52
C GLU A 213 -22.16 -11.87 1.82
N ILE A 214 -21.84 -10.59 1.66
CA ILE A 214 -21.82 -9.52 2.67
C ILE A 214 -23.02 -9.71 3.62
N ASP A 215 -22.79 -9.80 4.94
CA ASP A 215 -23.88 -9.96 5.92
C ASP A 215 -24.68 -8.65 6.05
N LEU A 216 -25.60 -8.46 5.11
CA LEU A 216 -26.54 -7.36 5.01
C LEU A 216 -27.42 -7.24 6.26
N ARG A 217 -27.54 -8.29 7.08
CA ARG A 217 -28.37 -8.29 8.30
C ARG A 217 -27.72 -7.45 9.39
N VAL A 218 -26.42 -7.62 9.62
CA VAL A 218 -25.65 -6.79 10.58
C VAL A 218 -25.74 -5.30 10.19
N LEU A 219 -25.58 -5.01 8.90
CA LEU A 219 -25.65 -3.64 8.38
C LEU A 219 -27.07 -3.06 8.44
N GLN A 220 -28.12 -3.88 8.32
CA GLN A 220 -29.52 -3.47 8.50
C GLN A 220 -29.85 -3.18 9.97
N GLU A 221 -29.36 -3.97 10.92
CA GLU A 221 -29.61 -3.76 12.36
C GLU A 221 -28.95 -2.47 12.87
N MET A 222 -27.75 -2.15 12.38
CA MET A 222 -27.00 -0.94 12.77
C MET A 222 -27.62 0.39 12.29
N SER A 223 -28.64 0.31 11.44
CA SER A 223 -29.07 1.40 10.57
C SER A 223 -30.22 2.27 11.15
N GLY A 224 -30.92 1.82 12.19
CA GLY A 224 -31.90 2.63 12.92
C GLY A 224 -33.06 3.23 12.09
N GLU A 225 -33.80 4.18 12.68
CA GLU A 225 -35.08 4.67 12.13
C GLU A 225 -35.00 5.40 10.77
N LEU A 226 -33.87 6.02 10.42
CA LEU A 226 -33.70 6.69 9.11
C LEU A 226 -33.58 5.67 7.96
N PHE A 227 -32.93 4.53 8.23
CA PHE A 227 -32.74 3.44 7.28
C PHE A 227 -33.94 2.48 7.25
N SER A 228 -34.89 2.60 8.17
CA SER A 228 -36.15 1.82 8.13
C SER A 228 -36.98 2.01 6.84
N LYS A 229 -36.67 3.05 6.05
CA LYS A 229 -37.39 3.40 4.80
C LYS A 229 -36.67 2.96 3.52
N LEU A 230 -35.42 2.53 3.59
CA LEU A 230 -34.63 2.09 2.43
C LEU A 230 -33.97 0.73 2.74
N PRO A 231 -33.95 -0.23 1.78
CA PRO A 231 -33.22 -1.47 1.96
C PRO A 231 -31.73 -1.23 2.24
N GLY A 232 -31.13 -1.98 3.18
CA GLY A 232 -29.72 -1.82 3.59
C GLY A 232 -28.73 -1.75 2.42
N GLY A 233 -28.93 -2.57 1.38
CA GLY A 233 -28.10 -2.56 0.17
C GLY A 233 -28.15 -1.23 -0.61
N ILE A 234 -29.28 -0.52 -0.61
CA ILE A 234 -29.36 0.81 -1.23
C ILE A 234 -28.56 1.83 -0.42
N ILE A 235 -28.65 1.80 0.92
CA ILE A 235 -27.85 2.75 1.70
C ILE A 235 -26.35 2.46 1.55
N LEU A 236 -25.93 1.19 1.51
CA LEU A 236 -24.55 0.83 1.25
C LEU A 236 -24.06 1.42 -0.08
N ASN A 237 -24.81 1.22 -1.17
CA ASN A 237 -24.45 1.78 -2.47
C ASN A 237 -24.35 3.31 -2.45
N ILE A 238 -25.27 3.99 -1.74
CA ILE A 238 -25.22 5.45 -1.58
C ILE A 238 -23.94 5.86 -0.84
N LEU A 239 -23.65 5.25 0.31
CA LEU A 239 -22.52 5.61 1.15
C LEU A 239 -21.17 5.24 0.52
N CYS A 240 -21.09 4.11 -0.18
CA CYS A 240 -19.93 3.69 -0.97
C CYS A 240 -19.63 4.67 -2.11
N GLY A 241 -20.65 5.32 -2.66
CA GLY A 241 -20.47 6.40 -3.64
C GLY A 241 -19.94 7.72 -3.07
N ILE A 242 -19.92 7.89 -1.74
CA ILE A 242 -19.46 9.13 -1.11
C ILE A 242 -17.93 9.07 -0.93
N PRO A 243 -17.21 10.17 -1.24
CA PRO A 243 -15.81 10.33 -0.91
C PRO A 243 -15.46 9.96 0.53
N VAL A 244 -14.39 9.19 0.71
CA VAL A 244 -13.93 8.71 2.02
C VAL A 244 -13.74 9.87 3.01
N LYS A 245 -13.27 11.03 2.52
CA LYS A 245 -13.07 12.20 3.36
C LYS A 245 -14.37 12.84 3.80
N CYS A 246 -15.36 12.93 2.93
CA CYS A 246 -16.70 13.41 3.27
C CYS A 246 -17.32 12.49 4.34
N LEU A 247 -17.17 11.18 4.19
CA LEU A 247 -17.61 10.21 5.20
C LEU A 247 -16.94 10.46 6.55
N SER A 248 -15.60 10.57 6.55
CA SER A 248 -14.79 10.74 7.75
C SER A 248 -14.94 12.12 8.42
N SER A 249 -15.31 13.18 7.72
CA SER A 249 -15.32 14.55 8.27
C SER A 249 -16.70 15.15 8.45
N GLN A 250 -17.65 14.83 7.58
CA GLN A 250 -18.98 15.46 7.54
C GLN A 250 -20.08 14.45 7.88
N CYS A 251 -20.16 13.32 7.16
CA CYS A 251 -21.26 12.37 7.29
C CYS A 251 -21.32 11.73 8.68
N ARG A 252 -20.17 11.42 9.30
CA ARG A 252 -20.12 10.89 10.67
C ARG A 252 -20.71 11.83 11.72
N LEU A 253 -20.86 13.13 11.43
CA LEU A 253 -21.40 14.13 12.35
C LEU A 253 -22.92 14.29 12.23
N ALA A 254 -23.58 13.62 11.26
CA ALA A 254 -25.00 13.76 11.01
C ALA A 254 -25.86 13.20 12.16
N CYS A 255 -25.58 11.98 12.62
CA CYS A 255 -26.23 11.37 13.79
C CYS A 255 -25.42 10.17 14.34
N LYS A 256 -25.81 9.65 15.51
CA LYS A 256 -25.15 8.51 16.16
C LYS A 256 -25.13 7.24 15.31
N THR A 257 -26.20 6.97 14.57
CA THR A 257 -26.28 5.83 13.65
C THR A 257 -25.23 5.93 12.56
N TRP A 258 -25.15 7.08 11.87
CA TRP A 258 -24.14 7.31 10.82
C TRP A 258 -22.72 7.25 11.38
N TYR A 259 -22.51 7.83 12.57
CA TYR A 259 -21.23 7.76 13.27
C TYR A 259 -20.79 6.30 13.53
N ASN A 260 -21.68 5.48 14.08
CA ASN A 260 -21.38 4.08 14.39
C ASN A 260 -21.19 3.23 13.12
N PHE A 261 -22.02 3.46 12.11
CA PHE A 261 -21.96 2.76 10.84
C PHE A 261 -20.66 3.03 10.08
N ILE A 262 -20.28 4.30 9.94
CA ILE A 262 -19.06 4.72 9.22
C ILE A 262 -17.78 4.22 9.89
N ARG A 263 -17.79 4.05 11.22
CA ARG A 263 -16.64 3.52 11.97
C ARG A 263 -16.60 2.00 12.05
N HIS A 264 -17.61 1.31 11.53
CA HIS A 264 -17.69 -0.13 11.63
C HIS A 264 -16.64 -0.81 10.73
N PRO A 265 -15.84 -1.76 11.24
CA PRO A 265 -14.77 -2.39 10.45
C PRO A 265 -15.26 -2.98 9.13
N HIS A 266 -16.43 -3.62 9.14
CA HIS A 266 -17.02 -4.23 7.95
C HIS A 266 -17.44 -3.18 6.90
N PHE A 267 -17.93 -2.00 7.31
CA PHE A 267 -18.24 -0.93 6.35
C PHE A 267 -16.95 -0.36 5.74
N SER A 268 -15.87 -0.24 6.52
CA SER A 268 -14.57 0.17 6.01
C SER A 268 -14.06 -0.76 4.91
N GLU A 269 -14.21 -2.08 5.08
CA GLU A 269 -13.87 -3.10 4.07
C GLU A 269 -14.73 -2.95 2.81
N VAL A 270 -16.06 -2.90 2.96
CA VAL A 270 -16.99 -2.78 1.83
C VAL A 270 -16.77 -1.48 1.05
N HIS A 271 -16.57 -0.36 1.75
CA HIS A 271 -16.26 0.93 1.12
C HIS A 271 -14.92 0.90 0.39
N TYR A 272 -13.89 0.29 0.99
CA TYR A 272 -12.56 0.19 0.36
C TYR A 272 -12.58 -0.68 -0.90
N ARG A 273 -13.24 -1.84 -0.86
CA ARG A 273 -13.42 -2.70 -2.04
C ARG A 273 -14.17 -2.00 -3.16
N TRP A 274 -15.23 -1.28 -2.81
CA TRP A 274 -15.94 -0.44 -3.77
C TRP A 274 -15.01 0.62 -4.38
N ALA A 275 -14.16 1.24 -3.56
CA ALA A 275 -13.21 2.25 -4.01
C ALA A 275 -12.15 1.70 -4.97
N ILE A 276 -11.66 0.48 -4.74
CA ILE A 276 -10.76 -0.23 -5.66
C ILE A 276 -11.46 -0.45 -7.01
N GLN A 277 -12.65 -1.06 -6.98
CA GLN A 277 -13.40 -1.44 -8.19
C GLN A 277 -13.81 -0.23 -9.03
N ASN A 278 -14.06 0.91 -8.39
CA ASN A 278 -14.50 2.14 -9.06
C ASN A 278 -13.38 3.17 -9.24
N CYS A 279 -12.14 2.84 -8.85
CA CYS A 279 -10.98 3.72 -8.88
C CYS A 279 -11.25 5.11 -8.26
N CYS A 280 -11.89 5.13 -7.08
CA CYS A 280 -12.29 6.36 -6.39
C CYS A 280 -11.59 6.53 -5.04
N SER A 281 -11.59 7.75 -4.49
CA SER A 281 -10.80 8.13 -3.31
C SER A 281 -9.28 7.97 -3.43
N PRO A 282 -8.64 8.29 -4.57
CA PRO A 282 -7.17 8.30 -4.59
C PRO A 282 -6.60 9.39 -3.69
N CYS A 283 -5.47 9.09 -3.08
CA CYS A 283 -4.79 9.97 -2.14
C CYS A 283 -3.28 9.91 -2.36
N VAL A 284 -2.61 11.03 -2.15
CA VAL A 284 -1.14 11.07 -2.11
C VAL A 284 -0.72 11.67 -0.79
N VAL A 285 0.12 10.95 -0.07
CA VAL A 285 0.84 11.52 1.06
C VAL A 285 2.19 11.98 0.55
N LEU A 286 2.44 13.28 0.65
CA LEU A 286 3.72 13.90 0.32
C LEU A 286 4.52 14.05 1.60
N CYS A 287 5.75 13.54 1.58
CA CYS A 287 6.71 13.76 2.65
C CYS A 287 7.73 14.81 2.17
N HIS A 288 7.91 15.87 2.96
CA HIS A 288 9.02 16.80 2.79
C HIS A 288 9.96 16.67 3.97
N GLY A 289 11.22 16.33 3.66
CA GLY A 289 12.13 15.84 4.69
C GLY A 289 11.54 14.65 5.43
N ARG A 290 11.70 14.62 6.75
CA ARG A 290 11.19 13.57 7.64
C ARG A 290 10.20 14.10 8.70
N ASP A 291 9.80 15.36 8.59
CA ASP A 291 9.02 16.04 9.64
C ASP A 291 7.68 16.58 9.11
N ASP A 292 7.58 16.88 7.82
CA ASP A 292 6.39 17.46 7.20
C ASP A 292 5.68 16.47 6.28
N PHE A 293 4.41 16.23 6.60
CA PHE A 293 3.53 15.33 5.86
C PHE A 293 2.29 16.07 5.38
N TRP A 294 2.05 16.01 4.09
CA TRP A 294 0.84 16.56 3.48
C TRP A 294 0.03 15.47 2.78
N LEU A 295 -1.28 15.65 2.76
CA LEU A 295 -2.21 14.78 2.07
C LEU A 295 -2.90 15.57 0.96
N ILE A 296 -2.80 15.04 -0.25
CA ILE A 296 -3.60 15.43 -1.42
C ILE A 296 -4.79 14.48 -1.49
N ASP A 297 -5.99 15.03 -1.40
CA ASP A 297 -7.24 14.29 -1.57
C ASP A 297 -7.79 14.50 -2.99
N HIS A 298 -7.79 13.44 -3.79
CA HIS A 298 -8.15 13.53 -5.19
C HIS A 298 -9.65 13.81 -5.43
N GLN A 299 -10.55 13.55 -4.47
CA GLN A 299 -11.98 13.65 -4.74
C GLN A 299 -12.54 15.08 -4.84
N VAL A 300 -11.67 16.09 -4.84
CA VAL A 300 -12.01 17.49 -5.17
C VAL A 300 -11.72 17.82 -6.66
N PHE A 301 -11.00 16.98 -7.40
CA PHE A 301 -10.53 17.28 -8.77
C PHE A 301 -11.50 16.94 -9.91
N ASP A 302 -12.74 16.53 -9.61
CA ASP A 302 -13.79 16.43 -10.63
C ASP A 302 -14.22 17.82 -11.16
N ASN A 303 -13.79 18.89 -10.49
CA ASN A 303 -13.86 20.25 -11.03
C ASN A 303 -12.52 20.61 -11.68
N LEU A 304 -12.60 21.35 -12.80
CA LEU A 304 -11.51 21.89 -13.64
C LEU A 304 -10.43 22.74 -12.93
N GLU A 305 -10.33 22.68 -11.60
CA GLU A 305 -9.34 23.42 -10.82
C GLU A 305 -7.94 22.82 -11.03
N THR A 306 -6.99 23.70 -11.31
CA THR A 306 -5.58 23.35 -11.53
C THR A 306 -4.81 23.11 -10.24
N SER A 307 -5.43 23.31 -9.07
CA SER A 307 -4.78 23.27 -7.76
C SER A 307 -5.34 22.18 -6.84
N ALA A 308 -4.43 21.44 -6.20
CA ALA A 308 -4.73 20.36 -5.29
C ALA A 308 -5.21 20.85 -3.91
N PRO A 309 -6.26 20.26 -3.32
CA PRO A 309 -6.55 20.45 -1.90
C PRO A 309 -5.48 19.75 -1.07
N VAL A 310 -4.48 20.50 -0.63
CA VAL A 310 -3.41 20.01 0.23
C VAL A 310 -3.79 20.28 1.67
N ARG A 311 -3.70 19.25 2.52
CA ARG A 311 -3.82 19.38 3.97
C ARG A 311 -2.57 18.88 4.67
N SER A 312 -2.12 19.61 5.68
CA SER A 312 -1.10 19.13 6.60
C SER A 312 -1.66 18.03 7.51
N LEU A 313 -0.86 17.00 7.74
CA LEU A 313 -1.14 15.92 8.70
C LEU A 313 -0.61 16.31 10.08
N GLU A 314 -1.21 17.35 10.68
CA GLU A 314 -0.79 17.94 11.96
C GLU A 314 -0.72 16.94 13.12
N PHE A 315 -1.51 15.86 13.08
CA PHE A 315 -1.47 14.82 14.12
C PHE A 315 -0.10 14.12 14.19
N LEU A 316 0.67 14.07 13.09
CA LEU A 316 2.03 13.52 13.06
C LEU A 316 3.07 14.43 13.72
N LYS A 317 2.67 15.66 14.11
CA LYS A 317 3.49 16.61 14.87
C LYS A 317 3.18 16.62 16.36
N GLU A 318 2.27 15.74 16.81
CA GLU A 318 1.93 15.62 18.23
C GLU A 318 3.13 15.11 19.05
N PRO A 319 3.24 15.47 20.34
CA PRO A 319 4.40 15.10 21.18
C PRO A 319 4.65 13.59 21.33
N GLU A 320 3.66 12.76 20.99
CA GLU A 320 3.81 11.30 20.98
C GLU A 320 4.80 10.83 19.90
N PHE A 321 4.95 11.61 18.82
CA PHE A 321 5.97 11.42 17.79
C PHE A 321 7.23 12.15 18.24
N GLU A 322 8.07 11.44 19.00
CA GLU A 322 9.25 12.01 19.64
C GLU A 322 10.30 12.52 18.64
N LYS A 323 10.23 12.08 17.37
CA LYS A 323 11.27 12.23 16.36
C LYS A 323 10.72 12.24 14.93
N SER A 324 11.57 12.63 13.99
CA SER A 324 11.31 12.57 12.54
C SER A 324 10.88 11.17 12.11
N LEU A 325 9.96 11.09 11.15
CA LEU A 325 9.32 9.85 10.70
C LEU A 325 9.69 9.54 9.24
N GLU A 326 9.76 8.26 8.93
CA GLU A 326 9.86 7.74 7.56
C GLU A 326 8.72 6.75 7.29
N VAL A 327 8.22 6.72 6.07
CA VAL A 327 7.25 5.71 5.65
C VAL A 327 7.99 4.43 5.27
N ILE A 328 7.59 3.29 5.83
CA ILE A 328 8.21 1.98 5.52
C ILE A 328 7.29 1.04 4.75
N GLY A 329 6.00 1.39 4.65
CA GLY A 329 5.03 0.63 3.89
C GLY A 329 3.61 1.16 4.05
N SER A 330 2.70 0.56 3.29
CA SER A 330 1.27 0.89 3.33
C SER A 330 0.43 -0.36 3.12
N PHE A 331 -0.78 -0.36 3.68
CA PHE A 331 -1.76 -1.43 3.47
C PHE A 331 -3.17 -0.89 3.67
N ASN A 332 -4.07 -1.15 2.72
CA ASN A 332 -5.48 -0.75 2.80
C ASN A 332 -5.70 0.72 3.19
N GLY A 333 -4.87 1.63 2.66
CA GLY A 333 -4.93 3.06 2.99
C GLY A 333 -4.32 3.47 4.34
N LEU A 334 -3.83 2.51 5.14
CA LEU A 334 -3.00 2.75 6.31
C LEU A 334 -1.54 2.92 5.90
N LEU A 335 -0.82 3.73 6.68
CA LEU A 335 0.62 3.91 6.60
C LEU A 335 1.30 3.28 7.81
N CYS A 336 2.45 2.65 7.58
CA CYS A 336 3.37 2.29 8.64
C CYS A 336 4.58 3.23 8.59
N LEU A 337 4.84 3.86 9.73
CA LEU A 337 5.90 4.85 9.92
C LEU A 337 6.93 4.31 10.91
N SER A 338 8.20 4.64 10.72
CA SER A 338 9.26 4.45 11.72
C SER A 338 9.90 5.77 12.11
N GLU A 339 10.43 5.84 13.33
CA GLU A 339 11.33 6.92 13.70
C GLU A 339 12.64 6.83 12.92
N ASP A 340 13.14 7.99 12.49
CA ASP A 340 14.33 8.12 11.68
C ASP A 340 15.60 7.62 12.38
N GLN A 341 16.06 6.45 11.96
CA GLN A 341 17.21 5.76 12.53
C GLN A 341 18.53 6.55 12.44
N TYR A 342 18.68 7.48 11.50
CA TYR A 342 19.91 8.25 11.30
C TYR A 342 20.08 9.42 12.28
N ARG A 343 18.96 9.93 12.80
CA ARG A 343 18.93 11.01 13.80
C ARG A 343 18.62 10.49 15.21
N CYS A 344 18.31 9.19 15.35
CA CYS A 344 17.97 8.55 16.60
C CYS A 344 19.19 7.93 17.31
N SER A 345 19.31 8.19 18.60
CA SER A 345 19.90 7.21 19.54
C SER A 345 18.85 6.12 19.86
N TYR A 346 19.31 4.87 19.91
CA TYR A 346 18.47 3.68 20.13
C TYR A 346 17.60 3.80 21.38
N PRO A 347 16.29 3.49 21.31
CA PRO A 347 15.55 2.58 20.39
C PRO A 347 14.77 3.28 19.25
N VAL A 348 14.19 2.49 18.32
CA VAL A 348 13.27 2.94 17.25
C VAL A 348 11.84 2.48 17.55
N PHE A 349 10.85 3.37 17.33
CA PHE A 349 9.43 3.05 17.40
C PHE A 349 8.79 2.99 16.01
N TYR A 350 7.71 2.22 15.91
CA TYR A 350 6.86 2.17 14.73
C TYR A 350 5.47 2.66 15.06
N TYR A 351 4.82 3.26 14.08
CA TYR A 351 3.47 3.77 14.18
C TYR A 351 2.67 3.26 12.98
N ILE A 352 1.38 3.02 13.20
CA ILE A 352 0.44 2.76 12.12
C ILE A 352 -0.63 3.83 12.20
N CYS A 353 -0.85 4.54 11.10
CA CYS A 353 -1.82 5.61 11.05
C CYS A 353 -2.70 5.55 9.81
N ASN A 354 -3.89 6.13 9.94
CA ASN A 354 -4.76 6.42 8.82
C ASN A 354 -4.69 7.93 8.55
N PRO A 355 -4.14 8.38 7.40
CA PRO A 355 -4.00 9.80 7.08
C PRO A 355 -5.34 10.52 6.84
N ILE A 356 -6.42 9.79 6.55
CA ILE A 356 -7.76 10.35 6.31
C ILE A 356 -8.47 10.63 7.64
N THR A 357 -8.47 9.65 8.54
CA THR A 357 -9.19 9.72 9.81
C THR A 357 -8.37 10.39 10.91
N GLY A 358 -7.03 10.39 10.79
CA GLY A 358 -6.09 10.86 11.80
C GLY A 358 -5.94 9.89 12.98
N GLU A 359 -6.51 8.69 12.91
CA GLU A 359 -6.31 7.67 13.94
C GLU A 359 -4.93 7.03 13.78
N HIS A 360 -4.24 6.80 14.90
CA HIS A 360 -2.96 6.10 14.95
C HIS A 360 -2.85 5.15 16.15
N ILE A 361 -1.90 4.23 16.05
CA ILE A 361 -1.38 3.41 17.15
C ILE A 361 0.15 3.42 17.12
N ARG A 362 0.77 3.32 18.29
CA ARG A 362 2.19 3.05 18.46
C ARG A 362 2.39 1.56 18.67
N LEU A 363 3.29 0.96 17.90
CA LEU A 363 3.72 -0.42 18.11
C LEU A 363 4.82 -0.46 19.19
N LEU A 364 4.92 -1.59 19.90
CA LEU A 364 5.94 -1.77 20.94
C LEU A 364 7.35 -1.46 20.44
N ARG A 365 8.15 -1.04 21.40
CA ARG A 365 9.56 -0.72 21.25
C ARG A 365 10.32 -1.90 20.64
N ALA A 366 11.17 -1.59 19.67
CA ALA A 366 12.19 -2.51 19.23
C ALA A 366 13.22 -2.85 20.31
N GLY A 367 13.68 -4.10 20.35
CA GLY A 367 14.83 -4.50 21.18
C GLY A 367 16.14 -3.79 20.78
N GLU A 368 17.27 -4.20 21.37
CA GLU A 368 18.58 -3.67 20.97
C GLU A 368 18.81 -3.85 19.46
N LEU A 369 19.20 -2.76 18.78
CA LEU A 369 19.37 -2.73 17.33
C LEU A 369 20.84 -2.86 16.93
N PHE A 370 21.03 -3.32 15.69
CA PHE A 370 22.34 -3.42 15.06
C PHE A 370 22.52 -2.35 13.96
N HIS A 371 23.75 -2.13 13.52
CA HIS A 371 24.18 -0.94 12.75
C HIS A 371 23.58 -0.74 11.34
N VAL A 372 22.86 -1.71 10.76
CA VAL A 372 22.16 -1.57 9.47
C VAL A 372 20.87 -2.38 9.50
N GLU A 373 19.72 -1.69 9.55
CA GLU A 373 18.39 -2.30 9.53
C GLU A 373 17.51 -1.63 8.48
N VAL A 374 16.93 -2.43 7.58
CA VAL A 374 15.80 -1.99 6.74
C VAL A 374 14.52 -2.57 7.30
N SER A 375 13.47 -1.76 7.38
CA SER A 375 12.15 -2.20 7.84
C SER A 375 11.13 -2.19 6.69
N THR A 376 10.18 -3.11 6.76
CA THR A 376 8.99 -3.10 5.93
C THR A 376 7.76 -3.50 6.74
N PHE A 377 6.59 -3.41 6.14
CA PHE A 377 5.31 -3.57 6.80
C PHE A 377 4.35 -4.42 5.99
N GLY A 378 3.67 -5.35 6.65
CA GLY A 378 2.58 -6.12 6.09
C GLY A 378 1.52 -6.50 7.12
N VAL A 379 0.45 -7.15 6.65
CA VAL A 379 -0.63 -7.66 7.48
C VAL A 379 -0.77 -9.15 7.27
N ASP A 380 -0.84 -9.88 8.38
CA ASP A 380 -1.28 -11.26 8.37
C ASP A 380 -2.81 -11.27 8.28
N SER A 381 -3.34 -11.60 7.10
CA SER A 381 -4.79 -11.63 6.89
C SER A 381 -5.49 -12.73 7.68
N THR A 382 -4.77 -13.76 8.13
CA THR A 382 -5.36 -14.88 8.88
C THR A 382 -5.61 -14.51 10.32
N THR A 383 -4.70 -13.76 10.95
CA THR A 383 -4.84 -13.29 12.33
C THR A 383 -5.33 -11.85 12.42
N ASN A 384 -5.36 -11.14 11.28
CA ASN A 384 -5.60 -9.69 11.18
C ASN A 384 -4.63 -8.90 12.08
N GLU A 385 -3.35 -9.27 12.05
CA GLU A 385 -2.28 -8.63 12.81
C GLU A 385 -1.32 -7.89 11.90
N TYR A 386 -0.89 -6.71 12.37
CA TYR A 386 0.20 -6.00 11.74
C TYR A 386 1.50 -6.73 12.01
N LYS A 387 2.34 -6.84 10.99
CA LYS A 387 3.70 -7.36 11.09
C LYS A 387 4.66 -6.34 10.51
N VAL A 388 5.55 -5.83 11.35
CA VAL A 388 6.75 -5.13 10.91
C VAL A 388 7.83 -6.19 10.71
N ILE A 389 8.52 -6.14 9.58
CA ILE A 389 9.62 -7.03 9.21
C ILE A 389 10.89 -6.20 9.15
N ARG A 390 11.95 -6.73 9.73
CA ARG A 390 13.28 -6.11 9.69
C ARG A 390 14.26 -6.99 8.97
N PHE A 391 15.16 -6.35 8.22
CA PHE A 391 16.28 -6.98 7.57
C PHE A 391 17.54 -6.47 8.25
N HIS A 392 18.19 -7.34 9.02
CA HIS A 392 19.49 -7.06 9.60
C HIS A 392 20.61 -7.52 8.66
N TYR A 393 21.68 -6.71 8.57
CA TYR A 393 22.89 -7.03 7.82
C TYR A 393 24.08 -7.07 8.75
N ASP A 394 24.54 -8.28 9.07
CA ASP A 394 25.82 -8.47 9.75
C ASP A 394 26.94 -8.25 8.73
N ARG A 395 27.75 -7.20 8.89
CA ARG A 395 28.89 -6.92 8.02
C ARG A 395 30.14 -7.63 8.55
N ASP A 396 30.09 -8.95 8.66
CA ASP A 396 31.32 -9.73 8.76
C ASP A 396 31.90 -9.91 7.35
N GLU A 397 33.15 -9.48 7.16
CA GLU A 397 33.85 -9.57 5.86
C GLU A 397 33.91 -11.03 5.38
N GLY A 398 33.08 -11.39 4.40
CA GLY A 398 33.18 -12.66 3.66
C GLY A 398 32.02 -13.66 3.82
N GLU A 399 31.05 -13.40 4.70
CA GLU A 399 29.87 -14.28 4.88
C GLU A 399 28.60 -13.68 4.22
N PRO A 400 27.64 -14.52 3.78
CA PRO A 400 26.39 -14.04 3.22
C PRO A 400 25.55 -13.33 4.28
N VAL A 401 24.89 -12.24 3.85
CA VAL A 401 23.92 -11.47 4.62
C VAL A 401 22.97 -12.39 5.38
N ARG A 402 22.93 -12.26 6.71
CA ARG A 402 21.94 -12.92 7.55
C ARG A 402 20.81 -11.95 7.87
N CYS A 403 19.73 -12.00 7.09
CA CYS A 403 18.54 -11.26 7.45
C CYS A 403 17.88 -11.88 8.69
N LEU A 404 17.86 -11.12 9.77
CA LEU A 404 17.07 -11.42 10.95
C LEU A 404 15.69 -10.82 10.80
N LEU A 405 14.75 -11.63 10.33
CA LEU A 405 13.35 -11.24 10.30
C LEU A 405 12.84 -11.21 11.73
N TRP A 406 12.52 -10.01 12.20
CA TRP A 406 11.81 -9.80 13.45
C TRP A 406 10.37 -9.43 13.13
N VAL A 407 9.42 -10.23 13.61
CA VAL A 407 7.99 -9.95 13.52
C VAL A 407 7.49 -9.44 14.87
N GLN A 408 6.66 -8.41 14.83
CA GLN A 408 5.84 -8.00 15.95
C GLN A 408 4.39 -7.94 15.52
N ALA A 409 3.56 -8.76 16.17
CA ALA A 409 2.11 -8.68 16.07
C ALA A 409 1.56 -7.61 17.01
N SER A 410 0.58 -6.84 16.53
CA SER A 410 -0.12 -5.84 17.34
C SER A 410 -1.00 -6.41 18.46
N GLY A 411 -1.22 -7.75 18.48
CA GLY A 411 -1.93 -8.47 19.56
C GLY A 411 -1.03 -8.97 20.70
N GLU A 412 0.29 -8.92 20.53
CA GLU A 412 1.26 -9.30 21.59
C GLU A 412 1.57 -8.07 22.46
N GLY A 413 0.69 -7.78 23.43
CA GLY A 413 0.85 -6.70 24.41
C GLY A 413 0.73 -7.20 25.85
#